data_AF-A0A3C0HE85-F1
#
_entry.id   AF-A0A3C0HE85-F1
#
_cell.length_a   1.000
_cell.length_b   1.000
_cell.length_c   1.000
_cell.angle_alpha   90.00
_cell.angle_beta   90.00
_cell.angle_gamma   90.00
#
_symmetry.space_group_name_H-M   'P 1'
#
loop_
_entity.id
_entity.type
_entity.pdbx_description
1 polymer ?
#
loop_
_entity_poly.entity_id
_entity_poly.type
_entity_poly.pdbx_seq_one_letter_code
_entity_poly.pdbx_strand_id
1 'polypeptide(L)' 'MWTLVFIYLYSSEPFVVKYESYPSMYDCFFAREALGEELSGRSGHFPLGQQAVCIQSKGEEV' A
#
# COMPACT_ATOMS: atom_id res chain seq x y z
N MET A 1 -5.25 -1.04 -13.72
CA MET A 1 -5.22 -0.15 -12.54
C MET A 1 -4.29 -0.76 -11.52
N TRP A 2 -3.71 0.04 -10.63
CA TRP A 2 -2.82 -0.45 -9.58
C TRP A 2 -3.38 -0.02 -8.23
N THR A 3 -3.76 -0.98 -7.40
CA THR A 3 -4.35 -0.70 -6.10
C THR A 3 -3.26 -0.82 -5.03
N LEU A 4 -3.05 0.27 -4.28
CA LEU A 4 -2.20 0.24 -3.08
C LEU A 4 -3.01 -0.36 -1.94
N VAL A 5 -2.48 -1.43 -1.37
CA VAL A 5 -3.06 -2.14 -0.24
C VAL A 5 -2.12 -1.96 0.95
N PHE A 6 -2.67 -1.48 2.06
CA PHE A 6 -1.96 -1.40 3.33
C PHE A 6 -2.34 -2.60 4.21
N ILE A 7 -1.33 -3.21 4.80
CA ILE A 7 -1.44 -4.40 5.63
C ILE A 7 -0.82 -4.07 6.98
N TYR A 8 -1.54 -4.34 8.06
CA TYR A 8 -1.00 -4.21 9.42
C TYR A 8 -1.47 -5.36 10.30
N LEU A 9 -0.65 -5.71 11.28
CA LEU A 9 -0.98 -6.69 12.30
C LEU A 9 -1.55 -6.00 13.53
N TYR A 10 -2.69 -6.49 14.01
CA TYR A 10 -3.23 -6.13 15.31
C TYR A 10 -3.50 -7.42 16.10
N SER A 11 -2.86 -7.57 17.26
CA SER A 11 -2.89 -8.82 18.04
C SER A 11 -2.49 -10.06 17.21
N SER A 12 -1.47 -9.93 16.35
CA SER A 12 -1.01 -10.95 15.40
C SER A 12 -1.99 -11.32 14.28
N GLU A 13 -3.15 -10.67 14.20
CA GLU A 13 -4.12 -10.85 13.12
C GLU A 13 -3.88 -9.82 12.01
N PRO A 14 -3.87 -10.24 10.73
CA PRO A 14 -3.66 -9.33 9.61
C PRO A 14 -4.95 -8.58 9.24
N PHE A 15 -4.83 -7.27 9.13
CA PHE A 15 -5.86 -6.38 8.61
C PHE A 15 -5.39 -5.80 7.29
N VAL A 16 -6.31 -5.72 6.34
CA VAL A 16 -6.04 -5.29 4.97
C VAL A 16 -6.95 -4.12 4.64
N VAL A 17 -6.36 -3.00 4.23
CA VAL A 17 -7.08 -1.78 3.87
C VAL A 17 -6.71 -1.41 2.44
N LYS A 18 -7.72 -1.22 1.58
CA LYS A 18 -7.52 -0.53 0.30
C LYS A 18 -7.16 0.91 0.62
N TYR A 19 -5.95 1.33 0.27
CA TYR A 19 -5.51 2.70 0.46
C TYR A 19 -6.05 3.58 -0.67
N GLU A 20 -5.67 3.28 -1.92
CA GLU A 20 -6.14 3.99 -3.11
C GLU A 20 -5.85 3.18 -4.39
N SER A 21 -6.45 3.56 -5.52
CA SER A 21 -6.18 3.05 -6.86
C SER A 21 -5.49 4.11 -7.74
N TYR A 22 -4.50 3.67 -8.51
CA TYR A 22 -3.66 4.49 -9.37
C TYR A 22 -3.71 4.02 -10.83
N PRO A 23 -3.57 4.95 -11.81
CA PRO A 23 -3.63 4.61 -13.22
C PRO A 23 -2.38 3.84 -13.68
N SER A 24 -1.21 4.12 -13.12
CA SER A 24 0.06 3.46 -13.48
C SER A 24 0.72 2.75 -12.29
N MET A 25 1.62 1.82 -12.64
CA MET A 25 2.47 1.13 -11.67
C MET A 25 3.34 2.11 -10.88
N TYR A 26 3.91 3.09 -11.60
CA TYR A 26 4.82 4.07 -11.01
C TYR A 26 4.13 4.95 -9.98
N ASP A 27 2.91 5.43 -10.28
CA ASP A 27 2.14 6.26 -9.34
C ASP A 27 1.83 5.49 -8.05
N CYS A 28 1.45 4.22 -8.16
CA CYS A 28 1.21 3.37 -7.00
C CYS A 28 2.50 3.19 -6.17
N PHE A 29 3.63 2.96 -6.83
CA PHE A 29 4.90 2.73 -6.16
C PHE A 29 5.37 4.01 -5.46
N PHE A 30 5.27 5.18 -6.10
CA PHE A 30 5.56 6.45 -5.43
C PHE A 30 4.67 6.70 -4.21
N ALA A 31 3.38 6.40 -4.31
CA ALA A 31 2.48 6.49 -3.17
C ALA A 31 2.83 5.51 -2.05
N ARG A 32 3.26 4.29 -2.39
CA ARG A 32 3.77 3.30 -1.43
C ARG A 32 5.01 3.83 -0.70
N GLU A 33 5.96 4.41 -1.44
CA GLU A 33 7.19 4.96 -0.85
C GLU A 33 6.87 6.12 0.12
N ALA A 34 5.98 7.02 -0.29
CA ALA A 34 5.51 8.14 0.53
C ALA A 34 4.77 7.67 1.79
N LEU A 35 3.91 6.65 1.68
CA LEU A 35 3.23 6.04 2.83
C LEU A 35 4.24 5.41 3.80
N GLY A 36 5.29 4.75 3.29
CA GLY A 36 6.38 4.25 4.13
C GLY A 36 7.13 5.38 4.86
N GLU A 37 7.39 6.49 4.18
CA GLU A 37 7.99 7.69 4.79
C GLU A 37 7.12 8.30 5.88
N GLU A 38 5.81 8.42 5.63
CA GLU A 38 4.85 8.95 6.60
C GLU A 38 4.82 8.11 7.88
N LEU A 39 4.84 6.77 7.74
CA LEU A 39 4.70 5.85 8.88
C LEU A 39 6.01 5.57 9.62
N SER A 40 7.15 5.61 8.93
CA SER A 40 8.45 5.22 9.50
C SER A 40 9.50 6.32 9.53
N GLY A 41 9.25 7.47 8.88
CA GLY A 41 10.25 8.51 8.64
C GLY A 41 11.28 8.15 7.57
N ARG A 42 11.11 7.01 6.87
CA ARG A 42 12.03 6.53 5.83
C ARG A 42 11.25 6.04 4.62
N SER A 43 11.49 6.66 3.47
CA SER A 43 10.84 6.31 2.21
C SER A 43 10.94 4.81 1.90
N GLY A 44 9.79 4.19 1.60
CA GLY A 44 9.69 2.76 1.26
C GLY A 44 9.80 1.77 2.41
N HIS A 45 10.07 2.24 3.63
CA HIS A 45 10.23 1.39 4.81
C HIS A 45 8.95 1.44 5.65
N PHE A 46 8.60 0.31 6.25
CA PHE A 46 7.42 0.19 7.10
C PHE A 46 7.83 -0.24 8.52
N PRO A 47 7.13 0.22 9.56
CA PRO A 47 7.32 -0.28 10.92
C PRO A 47 7.08 -1.80 11.01
N LEU A 48 7.56 -2.41 12.10
CA LEU A 48 7.30 -3.82 12.37
C LEU A 48 5.80 -4.12 12.40
N GLY A 49 5.41 -5.23 11.75
CA GLY A 49 4.01 -5.64 11.65
C GLY A 49 3.20 -4.84 10.63
N GLN A 50 3.82 -3.98 9.82
CA GLN A 50 3.15 -3.22 8.77
C GLN A 50 3.84 -3.42 7.42
N GLN A 51 3.07 -3.32 6.33
CA GLN A 51 3.57 -3.33 4.96
C GLN A 51 2.54 -2.70 4.03
N ALA A 52 2.98 -2.19 2.88
CA ALA A 52 2.07 -1.89 1.78
C ALA A 52 2.53 -2.52 0.47
N VAL A 53 1.57 -2.93 -0.37
CA VAL A 53 1.82 -3.61 -1.64
C VAL A 53 0.94 -2.99 -2.72
N CYS A 54 1.55 -2.76 -3.88
CA CYS A 54 0.84 -2.38 -5.10
C CYS A 54 0.42 -3.63 -5.87
N ILE A 55 -0.88 -3.80 -6.09
CA ILE A 55 -1.44 -4.97 -6.77
C ILE A 55 -2.05 -4.50 -8.10
N GLN A 56 -1.63 -5.12 -9.20
CA GLN A 56 -2.25 -4.89 -10.50
C GLN A 56 -3.65 -5.51 -10.51
N SER A 57 -4.65 -4.70 -10.81
CA SER A 57 -6.04 -5.11 -10.93
C SER A 57 -6.59 -4.72 -12.30
N LYS A 58 -7.55 -5.52 -12.79
CA LYS A 58 -8.46 -5.05 -13.84
C LYS A 58 -9.19 -3.83 -13.26
N GLY A 59 -9.27 -2.74 -14.04
CA GLY A 59 -10.16 -1.64 -13.66
C GLY A 59 -11.57 -2.19 -13.40
N GLU A 60 -12.35 -1.57 -12.51
CA GLU A 60 -13.72 -2.00 -12.26
C GLU A 60 -14.45 -2.18 -13.61
N GLU A 61 -14.82 -3.42 -13.93
CA GLU A 61 -15.78 -3.68 -14.99
C GLU A 61 -17.11 -3.20 -14.42
N VAL A 62 -17.50 -1.98 -14.81
CA VAL A 62 -18.84 -1.42 -14.55
C VAL A 62 -19.87 -2.16 -15.39
#